data_AF-A0A534F4I1-F1
#
_entry.id   AF-A0A534F4I1-F1
#
_cell.length_a   1.000
_cell.length_b   1.000
_cell.length_c   1.000
_cell.angle_alpha   90.00
_cell.angle_beta   90.00
_cell.angle_gamma   90.00
#
_symmetry.space_group_name_H-M   'P 1'
#
loop_
_entity.id
_entity.type
_entity.pdbx_description
1 polymer ?
#
loop_
_entity_poly.entity_id
_entity_poly.type
_entity_poly.pdbx_seq_one_letter_code
_entity_poly.pdbx_strand_id
1 'polypeptide(L)'
;CPYRSHAEFPYERRGGLGGEPINSGFLGDDAPHQTAENFARLTRPDYAYTPYVPPGDEHLKVPDWLNDPIYYHNRGNSTFSGESSTFGDFFGLDDLMTENPRVLKGFIDIYGAWIDEYGIDGFRIDTAKHVNPEFWRAFVPAMLARAKARGIPNFHIFGEAHSESPDAGPLAVHTRVDRLPAVLDFGFAAAVRATVASSQGTEVLTRLFEGDALYEGGTGAARQLPTFISNHDDGRFAYFVRAARPGISAEEVLRRVLLAHAMLLTLRGVPVVYYGDEQGLSGRGGDQDARQDMFASRVASYNSERLLGTGGTTAHSSFNREHPLYRAIAALAALRRRESALRRGAQQVRADAAAPGLFAVSRLDPEGARELLIAFNTSTTPVSAQVSVEAASGRFASLVGACEPAASAPGSYHVSVPPLDYIVCASGTGR
;
A
#
# COMPACT_ATOMS: atom_id res chain seq x y z
N CYS A 1 -12.57 -26.74 -2.00
CA CYS A 1 -13.98 -26.64 -2.44
C CYS A 1 -13.99 -25.65 -3.60
N PRO A 2 -14.29 -26.02 -4.86
CA PRO A 2 -14.29 -25.05 -5.96
C PRO A 2 -15.42 -24.02 -5.79
N TYR A 3 -15.21 -22.81 -6.30
CA TYR A 3 -16.23 -21.76 -6.32
C TYR A 3 -17.49 -22.20 -7.10
N ARG A 4 -18.66 -21.78 -6.62
CA ARG A 4 -19.98 -22.08 -7.18
C ARG A 4 -20.73 -20.79 -7.50
N SER A 5 -20.94 -20.55 -8.78
CA SER A 5 -21.45 -19.27 -9.28
C SER A 5 -22.89 -18.98 -8.86
N HIS A 6 -23.27 -17.69 -8.86
CA HIS A 6 -24.66 -17.28 -8.62
C HIS A 6 -25.61 -17.87 -9.66
N ALA A 7 -25.16 -17.93 -10.92
CA ALA A 7 -25.97 -18.42 -12.04
C ALA A 7 -26.28 -19.92 -11.96
N GLU A 8 -25.33 -20.74 -11.51
CA GLU A 8 -25.51 -22.20 -11.41
C GLU A 8 -26.09 -22.61 -10.05
N PHE A 9 -25.80 -21.85 -9.00
CA PHE A 9 -26.22 -22.08 -7.61
C PHE A 9 -26.90 -20.83 -7.04
N PRO A 10 -28.14 -20.54 -7.48
CA PRO A 10 -28.89 -19.40 -6.99
C PRO A 10 -29.34 -19.62 -5.55
N TYR A 11 -29.50 -18.53 -4.80
CA TYR A 11 -29.90 -18.58 -3.40
C TYR A 11 -31.25 -19.29 -3.15
N GLU A 12 -32.15 -19.35 -4.13
CA GLU A 12 -33.48 -19.96 -4.01
C GLU A 12 -33.53 -21.46 -4.35
N ARG A 13 -32.40 -22.10 -4.68
CA ARG A 13 -32.35 -23.53 -5.00
C ARG A 13 -31.22 -24.23 -4.26
N ARG A 14 -31.53 -25.34 -3.60
CA ARG A 14 -30.55 -26.15 -2.87
C ARG A 14 -29.69 -26.99 -3.82
N GLY A 15 -28.39 -26.75 -3.87
CA GLY A 15 -27.43 -27.55 -4.63
C GLY A 15 -27.50 -27.35 -6.15
N GLY A 16 -28.02 -26.20 -6.61
CA GLY A 16 -28.05 -25.81 -8.01
C GLY A 16 -29.45 -25.76 -8.65
N LEU A 17 -29.52 -25.43 -9.94
CA LEU A 17 -30.77 -25.12 -10.65
C LEU A 17 -31.90 -26.17 -10.55
N GLY A 18 -31.55 -27.46 -10.48
CA GLY A 18 -32.51 -28.56 -10.35
C GLY A 18 -32.90 -28.90 -8.90
N GLY A 19 -32.40 -28.13 -7.94
CA GLY A 19 -32.54 -28.36 -6.51
C GLY A 19 -33.93 -28.05 -5.93
N GLU A 20 -34.12 -28.50 -4.69
CA GLU A 20 -35.29 -28.13 -3.87
C GLU A 20 -35.40 -26.61 -3.76
N PRO A 21 -36.60 -26.01 -3.96
CA PRO A 21 -36.81 -24.59 -3.66
C PRO A 21 -36.56 -24.29 -2.18
N ILE A 22 -35.75 -23.27 -1.91
CA ILE A 22 -35.44 -22.74 -0.58
C ILE A 22 -35.50 -21.21 -0.63
N ASN A 23 -35.41 -20.52 0.52
CA ASN A 23 -35.27 -19.05 0.60
C ASN A 23 -36.31 -18.25 -0.23
N SER A 24 -37.55 -18.74 -0.28
CA SER A 24 -38.57 -18.21 -1.19
C SER A 24 -38.78 -16.70 -1.02
N GLY A 25 -38.65 -15.98 -2.14
CA GLY A 25 -38.86 -14.54 -2.19
C GLY A 25 -37.64 -13.70 -1.79
N PHE A 26 -36.48 -14.33 -1.57
CA PHE A 26 -35.21 -13.62 -1.45
C PHE A 26 -34.78 -13.11 -2.84
N LEU A 27 -34.60 -11.79 -2.95
CA LEU A 27 -34.35 -11.10 -4.21
C LEU A 27 -32.87 -11.06 -4.60
N GLY A 28 -31.99 -11.70 -3.82
CA GLY A 28 -30.54 -11.61 -3.98
C GLY A 28 -29.91 -10.50 -3.14
N ASP A 29 -28.65 -10.21 -3.44
CA ASP A 29 -27.71 -9.39 -2.68
C ASP A 29 -27.30 -8.10 -3.40
N ASP A 30 -27.89 -7.83 -4.57
CA ASP A 30 -27.73 -6.56 -5.29
C ASP A 30 -28.04 -5.35 -4.41
N ALA A 31 -27.36 -4.23 -4.64
CA ALA A 31 -27.44 -3.03 -3.80
C ALA A 31 -28.87 -2.57 -3.41
N PRO A 32 -29.88 -2.57 -4.30
CA PRO A 32 -31.25 -2.21 -3.93
C PRO A 32 -31.93 -3.17 -2.94
N HIS A 33 -31.40 -4.38 -2.80
CA HIS A 33 -31.96 -5.48 -2.01
C HIS A 33 -31.18 -5.76 -0.71
N GLN A 34 -30.13 -4.99 -0.41
CA GLN A 34 -29.37 -5.03 0.85
C GLN A 34 -30.14 -4.44 2.04
N THR A 35 -31.31 -5.02 2.32
CA THR A 35 -32.24 -4.59 3.36
C THR A 35 -32.53 -5.72 4.34
N ALA A 36 -32.84 -5.37 5.59
CA ALA A 36 -33.17 -6.36 6.61
C ALA A 36 -34.41 -7.20 6.23
N GLU A 37 -35.40 -6.60 5.56
CA GLU A 37 -36.61 -7.31 5.12
C GLU A 37 -36.28 -8.38 4.07
N ASN A 38 -35.46 -8.05 3.07
CA ASN A 38 -35.05 -9.02 2.07
C ASN A 38 -34.18 -10.13 2.69
N PHE A 39 -33.16 -9.77 3.47
CA PHE A 39 -32.27 -10.74 4.11
C PHE A 39 -32.96 -11.62 5.16
N ALA A 40 -34.10 -11.20 5.74
CA ALA A 40 -34.93 -12.08 6.56
C ALA A 40 -35.53 -13.27 5.80
N ARG A 41 -35.54 -13.22 4.45
CA ARG A 41 -36.00 -14.32 3.58
C ARG A 41 -34.88 -15.31 3.23
N LEU A 42 -33.62 -14.95 3.48
CA LEU A 42 -32.48 -15.86 3.43
C LEU A 42 -32.46 -16.66 4.74
N THR A 43 -33.09 -17.84 4.72
CA THR A 43 -33.32 -18.68 5.91
C THR A 43 -32.48 -19.96 5.92
N ARG A 44 -31.87 -20.30 4.77
CA ARG A 44 -31.05 -21.49 4.58
C ARG A 44 -29.72 -21.14 3.91
N PRO A 45 -28.58 -21.54 4.49
CA PRO A 45 -27.26 -21.28 3.93
C PRO A 45 -26.82 -22.32 2.90
N ASP A 46 -27.58 -23.41 2.72
CA ASP A 46 -27.16 -24.57 1.94
C ASP A 46 -27.56 -24.52 0.44
N TYR A 47 -27.59 -23.32 -0.13
CA TYR A 47 -27.91 -23.08 -1.54
C TYR A 47 -26.84 -23.61 -2.50
N ALA A 48 -25.54 -23.40 -2.23
CA ALA A 48 -24.48 -23.88 -3.11
C ALA A 48 -23.88 -25.23 -2.65
N TYR A 49 -23.67 -25.39 -1.35
CA TYR A 49 -23.37 -26.66 -0.69
C TYR A 49 -23.80 -26.59 0.77
N THR A 50 -23.89 -27.73 1.46
CA THR A 50 -24.19 -27.74 2.90
C THR A 50 -22.95 -27.35 3.70
N PRO A 51 -22.94 -26.20 4.41
CA PRO A 51 -21.82 -25.81 5.24
C PRO A 51 -21.60 -26.84 6.35
N TYR A 52 -20.35 -27.00 6.76
CA TYR A 52 -19.97 -27.96 7.79
C TYR A 52 -19.33 -27.21 8.96
N VAL A 53 -19.91 -27.37 10.14
CA VAL A 53 -19.33 -26.92 11.41
C VAL A 53 -18.87 -28.17 12.15
N PRO A 54 -17.58 -28.30 12.48
CA PRO A 54 -17.10 -29.42 13.29
C PRO A 54 -17.83 -29.50 14.63
N PRO A 55 -18.16 -30.70 15.13
CA PRO A 55 -18.77 -30.84 16.45
C PRO A 55 -17.90 -30.22 17.55
N GLY A 56 -18.48 -29.33 18.36
CA GLY A 56 -17.79 -28.59 19.42
C GLY A 56 -17.35 -27.18 19.01
N ASP A 57 -17.39 -26.82 17.73
CA ASP A 57 -17.00 -25.50 17.22
C ASP A 57 -18.19 -24.55 17.02
N GLU A 58 -19.40 -24.93 17.44
CA GLU A 58 -20.64 -24.18 17.21
C GLU A 58 -20.65 -22.77 17.84
N HIS A 59 -19.74 -22.50 18.78
CA HIS A 59 -19.57 -21.21 19.45
C HIS A 59 -18.12 -20.73 19.48
N LEU A 60 -17.29 -21.21 18.55
CA LEU A 60 -15.84 -20.94 18.54
C LEU A 60 -15.51 -19.47 18.23
N LYS A 61 -16.27 -18.85 17.32
CA LYS A 61 -16.04 -17.48 16.84
C LYS A 61 -16.65 -16.45 17.80
N VAL A 62 -15.97 -15.31 17.96
CA VAL A 62 -16.43 -14.19 18.80
C VAL A 62 -16.43 -12.91 17.97
N PRO A 63 -17.54 -12.14 17.95
CA PRO A 63 -18.78 -12.34 18.69
C PRO A 63 -19.62 -13.54 18.17
N ASP A 64 -20.48 -14.08 19.03
CA ASP A 64 -21.18 -15.36 18.82
C ASP A 64 -21.95 -15.45 17.49
N TRP A 65 -22.48 -14.33 17.00
CA TRP A 65 -23.21 -14.30 15.72
C TRP A 65 -22.36 -14.73 14.51
N LEU A 66 -21.02 -14.66 14.60
CA LEU A 66 -20.13 -15.15 13.55
C LEU A 66 -20.17 -16.69 13.39
N ASN A 67 -20.76 -17.43 14.34
CA ASN A 67 -20.87 -18.88 14.22
C ASN A 67 -22.04 -19.34 13.35
N ASP A 68 -22.97 -18.46 12.99
CA ASP A 68 -24.10 -18.82 12.14
C ASP A 68 -23.69 -18.82 10.65
N PRO A 69 -23.73 -19.98 9.96
CA PRO A 69 -23.35 -20.08 8.56
C PRO A 69 -24.20 -19.21 7.61
N ILE A 70 -25.36 -18.71 8.03
CA ILE A 70 -26.20 -17.81 7.21
C ILE A 70 -25.51 -16.49 6.85
N TYR A 71 -24.50 -16.08 7.63
CA TYR A 71 -23.74 -14.85 7.41
C TYR A 71 -22.55 -15.00 6.48
N TYR A 72 -22.41 -16.15 5.82
CA TYR A 72 -21.33 -16.46 4.90
C TYR A 72 -21.85 -16.75 3.49
N HIS A 73 -21.02 -16.51 2.50
CA HIS A 73 -21.36 -16.77 1.10
C HIS A 73 -21.48 -18.25 0.77
N ASN A 74 -20.81 -19.14 1.51
CA ASN A 74 -20.91 -20.59 1.33
C ASN A 74 -20.82 -21.03 -0.14
N ARG A 75 -19.91 -20.43 -0.92
CA ARG A 75 -19.73 -20.70 -2.36
C ARG A 75 -18.45 -21.43 -2.71
N GLY A 76 -17.52 -21.55 -1.77
CA GLY A 76 -16.24 -22.23 -1.97
C GLY A 76 -15.14 -21.25 -2.34
N ASN A 77 -13.94 -21.79 -2.57
CA ASN A 77 -12.71 -21.00 -2.71
C ASN A 77 -12.73 -20.10 -3.93
N SER A 78 -12.44 -18.82 -3.70
CA SER A 78 -12.27 -17.81 -4.75
C SER A 78 -11.27 -18.25 -5.82
N THR A 79 -11.52 -17.85 -7.07
CA THR A 79 -10.50 -17.86 -8.12
C THR A 79 -9.80 -16.50 -8.26
N PHE A 80 -10.15 -15.55 -7.38
CA PHE A 80 -9.71 -14.15 -7.40
C PHE A 80 -10.03 -13.44 -8.72
N SER A 81 -11.10 -13.86 -9.39
CA SER A 81 -11.55 -13.31 -10.66
C SER A 81 -13.07 -13.30 -10.77
N GLY A 82 -13.60 -12.32 -11.51
CA GLY A 82 -15.04 -12.12 -11.66
C GLY A 82 -15.77 -12.01 -10.31
N GLU A 83 -17.00 -12.52 -10.25
CA GLU A 83 -17.80 -12.52 -9.02
C GLU A 83 -17.10 -13.27 -7.87
N SER A 84 -16.33 -14.32 -8.14
CA SER A 84 -15.67 -15.08 -7.06
C SER A 84 -14.69 -14.25 -6.23
N SER A 85 -14.22 -13.10 -6.75
CA SER A 85 -13.34 -12.20 -6.02
C SER A 85 -14.01 -11.56 -4.80
N THR A 86 -15.35 -11.48 -4.75
CA THR A 86 -16.10 -10.84 -3.64
C THR A 86 -17.11 -11.77 -2.97
N PHE A 87 -17.23 -13.01 -3.46
CA PHE A 87 -18.22 -13.99 -2.98
C PHE A 87 -17.59 -15.35 -2.60
N GLY A 88 -16.27 -15.49 -2.73
CA GLY A 88 -15.57 -16.77 -2.59
C GLY A 88 -14.57 -16.76 -1.44
N ASP A 89 -14.37 -17.93 -0.82
CA ASP A 89 -13.49 -18.09 0.35
C ASP A 89 -12.05 -17.68 0.03
N PHE A 90 -11.44 -16.92 0.94
CA PHE A 90 -10.10 -16.36 0.78
C PHE A 90 -9.05 -17.35 1.32
N PHE A 91 -8.47 -18.16 0.44
CA PHE A 91 -7.51 -19.23 0.81
C PHE A 91 -8.03 -20.18 1.92
N GLY A 92 -9.33 -20.50 1.89
CA GLY A 92 -9.98 -21.37 2.87
C GLY A 92 -10.46 -20.64 4.13
N LEU A 93 -10.38 -19.32 4.17
CA LEU A 93 -11.10 -18.49 5.14
C LEU A 93 -12.51 -18.24 4.60
N ASP A 94 -13.53 -18.67 5.36
CA ASP A 94 -14.94 -18.53 4.97
C ASP A 94 -15.29 -17.06 4.72
N ASP A 95 -15.84 -16.78 3.54
CA ASP A 95 -16.13 -15.41 3.11
C ASP A 95 -17.46 -14.91 3.71
N LEU A 96 -17.41 -13.76 4.37
CA LEU A 96 -18.56 -13.15 5.03
C LEU A 96 -19.44 -12.42 4.02
N MET A 97 -20.76 -12.59 4.15
CA MET A 97 -21.75 -11.95 3.30
C MET A 97 -21.95 -10.49 3.71
N THR A 98 -21.04 -9.61 3.27
CA THR A 98 -20.98 -8.20 3.66
C THR A 98 -22.17 -7.37 3.17
N GLU A 99 -22.92 -7.88 2.21
CA GLU A 99 -24.20 -7.37 1.73
C GLU A 99 -25.32 -7.53 2.75
N ASN A 100 -25.17 -8.45 3.71
CA ASN A 100 -26.16 -8.66 4.77
C ASN A 100 -26.09 -7.51 5.80
N PRO A 101 -27.18 -6.75 6.04
CA PRO A 101 -27.17 -5.64 6.99
C PRO A 101 -26.77 -6.03 8.42
N ARG A 102 -26.99 -7.28 8.83
CA ARG A 102 -26.57 -7.79 10.13
C ARG A 102 -25.05 -7.94 10.22
N VAL A 103 -24.40 -8.35 9.13
CA VAL A 103 -22.94 -8.45 9.01
C VAL A 103 -22.33 -7.06 9.01
N LEU A 104 -22.83 -6.16 8.15
CA LEU A 104 -22.41 -4.75 8.13
C LEU A 104 -22.48 -4.10 9.52
N LYS A 105 -23.62 -4.22 10.21
CA LYS A 105 -23.77 -3.69 11.57
C LYS A 105 -22.77 -4.34 12.53
N GLY A 106 -22.60 -5.67 12.45
CA GLY A 106 -21.66 -6.40 13.29
C GLY A 106 -20.23 -5.91 13.11
N PHE A 107 -19.77 -5.67 11.88
CA PHE A 107 -18.44 -5.13 11.60
C PHE A 107 -18.29 -3.68 12.04
N ILE A 108 -19.31 -2.83 11.87
CA ILE A 108 -19.30 -1.48 12.42
C ILE A 108 -19.17 -1.50 13.94
N ASP A 109 -19.82 -2.44 14.63
CA ASP A 109 -19.72 -2.58 16.07
C ASP A 109 -18.34 -3.10 16.51
N ILE A 110 -17.82 -4.15 15.84
CA ILE A 110 -16.49 -4.73 16.13
C ILE A 110 -15.37 -3.70 15.93
N TYR A 111 -15.33 -3.04 14.77
CA TYR A 111 -14.30 -2.05 14.47
C TYR A 111 -14.52 -0.76 15.25
N GLY A 112 -15.78 -0.36 15.48
CA GLY A 112 -16.13 0.79 16.32
C GLY A 112 -15.61 0.66 17.75
N ALA A 113 -15.66 -0.55 18.33
CA ALA A 113 -15.14 -0.80 19.67
C ALA A 113 -13.63 -0.48 19.79
N TRP A 114 -12.82 -0.74 18.77
CA TRP A 114 -11.41 -0.36 18.78
C TRP A 114 -11.19 1.15 18.88
N ILE A 115 -12.06 1.93 18.25
CA ILE A 115 -12.03 3.40 18.35
C ILE A 115 -12.49 3.84 19.73
N ASP A 116 -13.63 3.32 20.18
CA ASP A 116 -14.30 3.79 21.39
C ASP A 116 -13.51 3.44 22.67
N GLU A 117 -13.00 2.20 22.74
CA GLU A 117 -12.31 1.65 23.90
C GLU A 117 -10.82 1.99 23.93
N TYR A 118 -10.12 1.86 22.79
CA TYR A 118 -8.66 1.98 22.75
C TYR A 118 -8.17 3.30 22.14
N GLY A 119 -9.02 4.05 21.46
CA GLY A 119 -8.67 5.37 20.92
C GLY A 119 -7.58 5.33 19.85
N ILE A 120 -7.55 4.29 19.01
CA ILE A 120 -6.60 4.15 17.91
C ILE A 120 -6.74 5.28 16.87
N ASP A 121 -5.68 5.54 16.10
CA ASP A 121 -5.63 6.68 15.15
C ASP A 121 -6.03 6.33 13.70
N GLY A 122 -6.36 5.07 13.41
CA GLY A 122 -6.69 4.67 12.05
C GLY A 122 -6.80 3.17 11.81
N PHE A 123 -7.17 2.80 10.59
CA PHE A 123 -7.26 1.42 10.12
C PHE A 123 -6.48 1.22 8.80
N ARG A 124 -5.63 0.19 8.78
CA ARG A 124 -5.26 -0.52 7.56
C ARG A 124 -6.27 -1.65 7.38
N ILE A 125 -7.05 -1.60 6.33
CA ILE A 125 -8.09 -2.60 6.04
C ILE A 125 -7.49 -3.66 5.14
N ASP A 126 -7.43 -4.89 5.65
CA ASP A 126 -6.98 -6.07 4.93
C ASP A 126 -7.89 -6.37 3.73
N THR A 127 -7.29 -6.84 2.62
CA THR A 127 -8.02 -7.44 1.49
C THR A 127 -9.22 -6.65 0.95
N ALA A 128 -9.20 -5.31 1.06
CA ALA A 128 -10.36 -4.45 0.85
C ALA A 128 -11.01 -4.58 -0.54
N LYS A 129 -10.24 -4.97 -1.57
CA LYS A 129 -10.75 -5.22 -2.93
C LYS A 129 -11.69 -6.43 -3.05
N HIS A 130 -11.76 -7.27 -2.02
CA HIS A 130 -12.57 -8.49 -1.98
C HIS A 130 -13.91 -8.29 -1.25
N VAL A 131 -14.26 -7.05 -0.92
CA VAL A 131 -15.51 -6.70 -0.24
C VAL A 131 -16.32 -5.76 -1.12
N ASN A 132 -17.64 -5.92 -1.12
CA ASN A 132 -18.52 -5.15 -1.99
C ASN A 132 -18.49 -3.64 -1.68
N PRO A 133 -18.65 -2.76 -2.69
CA PRO A 133 -18.53 -1.31 -2.50
C PRO A 133 -19.52 -0.71 -1.49
N GLU A 134 -20.74 -1.24 -1.41
CA GLU A 134 -21.80 -0.73 -0.53
C GLU A 134 -21.42 -0.87 0.95
N PHE A 135 -20.72 -1.95 1.32
CA PHE A 135 -20.19 -2.12 2.66
C PHE A 135 -19.26 -0.95 3.03
N TRP A 136 -18.29 -0.62 2.17
CA TRP A 136 -17.35 0.47 2.42
C TRP A 136 -18.02 1.83 2.50
N ARG A 137 -19.01 2.09 1.63
CA ARG A 137 -19.79 3.34 1.64
C ARG A 137 -20.58 3.56 2.93
N ALA A 138 -20.92 2.50 3.67
CA ALA A 138 -21.57 2.60 4.97
C ALA A 138 -20.57 2.53 6.15
N PHE A 139 -19.59 1.63 6.07
CA PHE A 139 -18.59 1.39 7.10
C PHE A 139 -17.69 2.61 7.33
N VAL A 140 -17.14 3.19 6.27
CA VAL A 140 -16.16 4.30 6.37
C VAL A 140 -16.76 5.52 7.08
N PRO A 141 -17.95 6.05 6.69
CA PRO A 141 -18.56 7.17 7.41
C PRO A 141 -18.85 6.84 8.88
N ALA A 142 -19.25 5.60 9.20
CA ALA A 142 -19.50 5.19 10.57
C ALA A 142 -18.23 5.27 11.44
N MET A 143 -17.10 4.77 10.93
CA MET A 143 -15.81 4.84 11.64
C MET A 143 -15.33 6.28 11.81
N LEU A 144 -15.40 7.09 10.75
CA LEU A 144 -15.03 8.51 10.81
C LEU A 144 -15.90 9.31 11.79
N ALA A 145 -17.21 9.01 11.84
CA ALA A 145 -18.12 9.64 12.79
C ALA A 145 -17.78 9.26 14.24
N ARG A 146 -17.50 7.97 14.51
CA ARG A 146 -17.06 7.51 15.84
C ARG A 146 -15.75 8.16 16.26
N ALA A 147 -14.74 8.15 15.40
CA ALA A 147 -13.45 8.78 15.69
C ALA A 147 -13.59 10.28 15.98
N LYS A 148 -14.41 10.99 15.20
CA LYS A 148 -14.74 12.41 15.44
C LYS A 148 -15.44 12.60 16.80
N ALA A 149 -16.41 11.76 17.14
CA ALA A 149 -17.10 11.82 18.43
C ALA A 149 -16.16 11.55 19.62
N ARG A 150 -15.14 10.70 19.42
CA ARG A 150 -14.10 10.43 20.42
C ARG A 150 -13.02 11.53 20.50
N GLY A 151 -13.05 12.51 19.60
CA GLY A 151 -12.09 13.61 19.56
C GLY A 151 -10.75 13.22 18.94
N ILE A 152 -10.69 12.17 18.12
CA ILE A 152 -9.47 11.71 17.44
C ILE A 152 -9.34 12.49 16.12
N PRO A 153 -8.39 13.44 16.02
CA PRO A 153 -8.21 14.20 14.79
C PRO A 153 -7.52 13.33 13.73
N ASN A 154 -7.93 13.45 12.46
CA ASN A 154 -7.28 12.79 11.32
C ASN A 154 -7.26 11.25 11.38
N PHE A 155 -8.36 10.62 11.78
CA PHE A 155 -8.48 9.15 11.77
C PHE A 155 -8.26 8.60 10.36
N HIS A 156 -7.12 7.93 10.14
CA HIS A 156 -6.67 7.57 8.80
C HIS A 156 -7.14 6.16 8.43
N ILE A 157 -7.95 6.05 7.38
CA ILE A 157 -8.44 4.77 6.87
C ILE A 157 -7.85 4.55 5.48
N PHE A 158 -7.20 3.41 5.28
CA PHE A 158 -6.74 2.99 3.97
C PHE A 158 -6.94 1.49 3.75
N GLY A 159 -7.40 1.14 2.55
CA GLY A 159 -7.60 -0.25 2.15
C GLY A 159 -6.39 -0.84 1.42
N GLU A 160 -6.18 -2.13 1.61
CA GLU A 160 -5.31 -2.93 0.76
C GLU A 160 -6.05 -3.40 -0.49
N ALA A 161 -5.63 -2.88 -1.64
CA ALA A 161 -6.06 -3.36 -2.95
C ALA A 161 -4.81 -3.78 -3.73
N HIS A 162 -4.37 -5.02 -3.55
CA HIS A 162 -3.14 -5.52 -4.17
C HIS A 162 -3.21 -5.39 -5.70
N SER A 163 -2.19 -4.76 -6.28
CA SER A 163 -1.97 -4.57 -7.71
C SER A 163 -0.47 -4.67 -8.00
N GLU A 164 -0.09 -5.32 -9.10
CA GLU A 164 1.30 -5.35 -9.55
C GLU A 164 1.63 -4.26 -10.58
N SER A 165 0.61 -3.52 -11.04
CA SER A 165 0.77 -2.46 -12.03
C SER A 165 1.33 -1.18 -11.41
N PRO A 166 2.27 -0.47 -12.07
CA PRO A 166 2.67 0.87 -11.68
C PRO A 166 1.62 1.95 -11.99
N ASP A 167 0.48 1.59 -12.60
CA ASP A 167 -0.57 2.55 -12.94
C ASP A 167 -1.48 2.85 -11.74
N ALA A 168 -1.94 4.10 -11.63
CA ALA A 168 -2.86 4.51 -10.58
C ALA A 168 -4.30 3.98 -10.77
N GLY A 169 -4.71 3.66 -12.00
CA GLY A 169 -6.08 3.28 -12.36
C GLY A 169 -6.67 2.13 -11.52
N PRO A 170 -5.98 0.98 -11.42
CA PRO A 170 -6.43 -0.15 -10.60
C PRO A 170 -6.64 0.19 -9.12
N LEU A 171 -5.90 1.15 -8.56
CA LEU A 171 -6.06 1.60 -7.18
C LEU A 171 -7.14 2.69 -7.04
N ALA A 172 -7.20 3.59 -8.02
CA ALA A 172 -8.12 4.71 -8.05
C ALA A 172 -9.60 4.29 -7.98
N VAL A 173 -9.96 3.15 -8.59
CA VAL A 173 -11.33 2.62 -8.57
C VAL A 173 -11.84 2.47 -7.13
N HIS A 174 -11.00 2.04 -6.19
CA HIS A 174 -11.37 1.82 -4.79
C HIS A 174 -11.63 3.12 -4.02
N THR A 175 -10.96 4.21 -4.40
CA THR A 175 -11.27 5.54 -3.83
C THR A 175 -12.55 6.15 -4.42
N ARG A 176 -12.85 5.84 -5.69
CA ARG A 176 -13.96 6.43 -6.47
C ARG A 176 -15.28 5.68 -6.27
N VAL A 177 -15.23 4.36 -6.32
CA VAL A 177 -16.40 3.46 -6.29
C VAL A 177 -16.69 3.02 -4.87
N ASP A 178 -15.68 2.54 -4.15
CA ASP A 178 -15.83 2.00 -2.79
C ASP A 178 -15.82 3.12 -1.74
N ARG A 179 -15.36 4.31 -2.12
CA ARG A 179 -15.26 5.50 -1.26
C ARG A 179 -14.32 5.30 -0.07
N LEU A 180 -13.31 4.44 -0.24
CA LEU A 180 -12.19 4.36 0.71
C LEU A 180 -11.43 5.71 0.71
N PRO A 181 -11.09 6.28 1.88
CA PRO A 181 -10.40 7.57 1.93
C PRO A 181 -9.00 7.52 1.31
N ALA A 182 -8.31 6.39 1.44
CA ALA A 182 -7.03 6.12 0.83
C ALA A 182 -6.90 4.62 0.55
N VAL A 183 -5.88 4.26 -0.22
CA VAL A 183 -5.47 2.86 -0.44
C VAL A 183 -3.95 2.77 -0.33
N LEU A 184 -3.45 1.58 0.03
CA LEU A 184 -2.03 1.30 0.03
C LEU A 184 -1.47 1.49 -1.40
N ASP A 185 -0.42 2.29 -1.57
CA ASP A 185 0.07 2.72 -2.89
C ASP A 185 0.96 1.63 -3.53
N PHE A 186 0.33 0.54 -3.97
CA PHE A 186 0.99 -0.52 -4.74
C PHE A 186 1.56 -0.02 -6.07
N GLY A 187 0.96 1.04 -6.66
CA GLY A 187 1.49 1.69 -7.86
C GLY A 187 2.87 2.30 -7.61
N PHE A 188 3.04 3.00 -6.49
CA PHE A 188 4.34 3.47 -6.02
C PHE A 188 5.34 2.32 -5.82
N ALA A 189 4.94 1.27 -5.10
CA ALA A 189 5.82 0.13 -4.88
C ALA A 189 6.26 -0.52 -6.21
N ALA A 190 5.33 -0.75 -7.13
CA ALA A 190 5.59 -1.31 -8.45
C ALA A 190 6.51 -0.41 -9.30
N ALA A 191 6.29 0.91 -9.31
CA ALA A 191 7.11 1.86 -10.05
C ALA A 191 8.54 1.94 -9.50
N VAL A 192 8.72 1.96 -8.18
CA VAL A 192 10.06 1.94 -7.56
C VAL A 192 10.77 0.60 -7.82
N ARG A 193 10.06 -0.53 -7.75
CA ARG A 193 10.62 -1.84 -8.16
C ARG A 193 11.05 -1.81 -9.63
N ALA A 194 10.20 -1.33 -10.53
CA ALA A 194 10.48 -1.30 -11.97
C ALA A 194 11.72 -0.47 -12.32
N THR A 195 11.92 0.66 -11.64
CA THR A 195 12.95 1.65 -11.96
C THR A 195 14.25 1.47 -11.17
N VAL A 196 14.19 1.03 -9.91
CA VAL A 196 15.35 0.93 -9.02
C VAL A 196 15.84 -0.50 -8.84
N ALA A 197 14.93 -1.47 -8.72
CA ALA A 197 15.32 -2.89 -8.64
C ALA A 197 15.59 -3.46 -10.03
N SER A 198 14.68 -3.21 -10.97
CA SER A 198 14.76 -3.66 -12.37
C SER A 198 15.44 -2.62 -13.28
N SER A 199 15.28 -2.75 -14.59
CA SER A 199 15.97 -1.93 -15.61
C SER A 199 15.00 -1.05 -16.44
N GLN A 200 13.79 -0.79 -15.97
CA GLN A 200 12.89 0.12 -16.69
C GLN A 200 13.36 1.57 -16.56
N GLY A 201 12.95 2.40 -17.52
CA GLY A 201 13.21 3.83 -17.47
C GLY A 201 12.40 4.56 -16.40
N THR A 202 12.88 5.72 -16.02
CA THR A 202 12.29 6.54 -14.96
C THR A 202 10.97 7.18 -15.36
N GLU A 203 10.59 7.15 -16.64
CA GLU A 203 9.30 7.64 -17.13
C GLU A 203 8.12 6.80 -16.60
N VAL A 204 8.38 5.59 -16.08
CA VAL A 204 7.41 4.82 -15.29
C VAL A 204 6.92 5.60 -14.08
N LEU A 205 7.81 6.29 -13.37
CA LEU A 205 7.45 7.12 -12.21
C LEU A 205 6.62 8.34 -12.65
N THR A 206 6.92 8.93 -13.80
CA THR A 206 6.12 10.01 -14.38
C THR A 206 4.69 9.55 -14.64
N ARG A 207 4.50 8.41 -15.31
CA ARG A 207 3.16 7.86 -15.58
C ARG A 207 2.37 7.59 -14.29
N LEU A 208 3.02 7.04 -13.26
CA LEU A 208 2.41 6.86 -11.94
C LEU A 208 1.88 8.20 -11.39
N PHE A 209 2.74 9.23 -11.34
CA PHE A 209 2.39 10.51 -10.73
C PHE A 209 1.42 11.35 -11.57
N GLU A 210 1.43 11.22 -12.90
CA GLU A 210 0.38 11.80 -13.76
C GLU A 210 -0.98 11.12 -13.49
N GLY A 211 -0.96 9.81 -13.23
CA GLY A 211 -2.13 9.02 -12.85
C GLY A 211 -2.78 9.43 -11.53
N ASP A 212 -2.13 10.25 -10.71
CA ASP A 212 -2.66 10.73 -9.44
C ASP A 212 -3.99 11.49 -9.55
N ALA A 213 -4.25 12.10 -10.71
CA ALA A 213 -5.53 12.75 -11.00
C ALA A 213 -6.72 11.77 -10.99
N LEU A 214 -6.45 10.46 -11.10
CA LEU A 214 -7.46 9.41 -11.08
C LEU A 214 -7.98 9.08 -9.68
N TYR A 215 -7.29 9.47 -8.59
CA TYR A 215 -7.84 9.24 -7.24
C TYR A 215 -9.02 10.18 -6.93
N GLU A 216 -9.95 9.76 -6.09
CA GLU A 216 -10.98 10.67 -5.57
C GLU A 216 -10.34 11.84 -4.82
N GLY A 217 -10.68 13.08 -5.18
CA GLY A 217 -9.98 14.28 -4.70
C GLY A 217 -8.68 14.64 -5.45
N GLY A 218 -8.33 13.86 -6.48
CA GLY A 218 -7.25 14.13 -7.43
C GLY A 218 -5.84 14.09 -6.83
N THR A 219 -4.91 14.82 -7.46
CA THR A 219 -3.49 14.85 -7.08
C THR A 219 -3.25 15.26 -5.63
N GLY A 220 -4.15 16.08 -5.08
CA GLY A 220 -4.10 16.50 -3.68
C GLY A 220 -4.31 15.34 -2.70
N ALA A 221 -5.28 14.47 -3.00
CA ALA A 221 -5.59 13.27 -2.23
C ALA A 221 -4.56 12.14 -2.44
N ALA A 222 -3.87 12.11 -3.57
CA ALA A 222 -2.80 11.12 -3.76
C ALA A 222 -1.64 11.28 -2.75
N ARG A 223 -1.49 12.47 -2.12
CA ARG A 223 -0.49 12.72 -1.06
C ARG A 223 -0.77 12.03 0.27
N GLN A 224 -2.01 11.58 0.52
CA GLN A 224 -2.36 10.82 1.74
C GLN A 224 -2.28 9.30 1.53
N LEU A 225 -1.91 8.82 0.33
CA LEU A 225 -1.74 7.39 0.10
C LEU A 225 -0.50 6.87 0.85
N PRO A 226 -0.62 5.77 1.61
CA PRO A 226 0.54 5.16 2.23
C PRO A 226 1.44 4.48 1.20
N THR A 227 2.63 5.03 1.01
CA THR A 227 3.65 4.52 0.08
C THR A 227 4.58 3.56 0.80
N PHE A 228 5.05 2.52 0.13
CA PHE A 228 5.96 1.52 0.69
C PHE A 228 6.83 0.91 -0.41
N ILE A 229 7.90 0.21 -0.01
CA ILE A 229 8.79 -0.54 -0.93
C ILE A 229 8.97 -2.00 -0.52
N SER A 230 8.57 -2.34 0.70
CA SER A 230 8.62 -3.65 1.32
C SER A 230 7.33 -3.85 2.10
N ASN A 231 6.82 -5.08 2.15
CA ASN A 231 5.71 -5.45 3.02
C ASN A 231 5.82 -6.94 3.40
N HIS A 232 4.79 -7.44 4.09
CA HIS A 232 4.73 -8.81 4.56
C HIS A 232 4.31 -9.81 3.47
N ASP A 233 3.62 -9.38 2.41
CA ASP A 233 3.09 -10.30 1.39
C ASP A 233 4.05 -10.51 0.21
N ASP A 234 4.60 -9.44 -0.36
CA ASP A 234 5.48 -9.52 -1.54
C ASP A 234 6.94 -9.75 -1.12
N GLY A 235 7.32 -9.22 0.04
CA GLY A 235 8.68 -9.29 0.59
C GLY A 235 9.42 -7.96 0.65
N ARG A 236 10.74 -8.06 0.85
CA ARG A 236 11.61 -6.91 1.12
C ARG A 236 12.27 -6.39 -0.14
N PHE A 237 12.55 -5.08 -0.19
CA PHE A 237 13.11 -4.47 -1.40
C PHE A 237 14.43 -5.10 -1.86
N ALA A 238 15.30 -5.48 -0.93
CA ALA A 238 16.56 -6.16 -1.23
C ALA A 238 16.37 -7.51 -1.96
N TYR A 239 15.30 -8.24 -1.66
CA TYR A 239 14.94 -9.45 -2.39
C TYR A 239 14.60 -9.14 -3.86
N PHE A 240 13.75 -8.15 -4.12
CA PHE A 240 13.39 -7.77 -5.50
C PHE A 240 14.62 -7.34 -6.32
N VAL A 241 15.55 -6.60 -5.71
CA VAL A 241 16.81 -6.20 -6.37
C VAL A 241 17.61 -7.43 -6.78
N ARG A 242 17.80 -8.40 -5.88
CA ARG A 242 18.57 -9.64 -6.17
C ARG A 242 17.87 -10.52 -7.20
N ALA A 243 16.55 -10.62 -7.14
CA ALA A 243 15.75 -11.38 -8.09
C ALA A 243 15.82 -10.79 -9.51
N ALA A 244 15.70 -9.45 -9.62
CA ALA A 244 15.79 -8.75 -10.90
C ALA A 244 17.22 -8.69 -11.46
N ARG A 245 18.24 -8.79 -10.60
CA ARG A 245 19.66 -8.61 -10.96
C ARG A 245 20.53 -9.70 -10.31
N PRO A 246 20.41 -10.96 -10.75
CA PRO A 246 21.23 -12.04 -10.20
C PRO A 246 22.73 -11.75 -10.40
N GLY A 247 23.51 -11.91 -9.34
CA GLY A 247 24.97 -11.82 -9.38
C GLY A 247 25.59 -10.43 -9.17
N ILE A 248 24.78 -9.37 -8.96
CA ILE A 248 25.34 -8.05 -8.61
C ILE A 248 25.94 -8.04 -7.19
N SER A 249 26.88 -7.12 -6.95
CA SER A 249 27.56 -7.03 -5.66
C SER A 249 26.62 -6.61 -4.53
N ALA A 250 26.92 -7.02 -3.29
CA ALA A 250 26.17 -6.59 -2.11
C ALA A 250 26.19 -5.06 -1.94
N GLU A 251 27.25 -4.39 -2.41
CA GLU A 251 27.35 -2.94 -2.43
C GLU A 251 26.35 -2.30 -3.40
N GLU A 252 26.20 -2.86 -4.61
CA GLU A 252 25.19 -2.36 -5.55
C GLU A 252 23.77 -2.57 -5.01
N VAL A 253 23.49 -3.74 -4.42
CA VAL A 253 22.20 -3.99 -3.75
C VAL A 253 21.94 -2.95 -2.67
N LEU A 254 22.93 -2.65 -1.83
CA LEU A 254 22.82 -1.64 -0.78
C LEU A 254 22.52 -0.25 -1.33
N ARG A 255 23.20 0.17 -2.40
CA ARG A 255 22.96 1.48 -3.04
C ARG A 255 21.55 1.58 -3.62
N ARG A 256 21.05 0.52 -4.27
CA ARG A 256 19.66 0.47 -4.78
C ARG A 256 18.63 0.53 -3.65
N VAL A 257 18.85 -0.16 -2.53
CA VAL A 257 17.96 -0.10 -1.36
C VAL A 257 17.98 1.30 -0.71
N LEU A 258 19.16 1.92 -0.60
CA LEU A 258 19.27 3.31 -0.12
C LEU A 258 18.52 4.29 -1.05
N LEU A 259 18.66 4.12 -2.36
CA LEU A 259 17.95 4.94 -3.35
C LEU A 259 16.43 4.77 -3.26
N ALA A 260 15.94 3.55 -3.06
CA ALA A 260 14.52 3.29 -2.88
C ALA A 260 13.96 3.92 -1.59
N HIS A 261 14.70 3.88 -0.49
CA HIS A 261 14.32 4.60 0.74
C HIS A 261 14.38 6.13 0.57
N ALA A 262 15.33 6.64 -0.23
CA ALA A 262 15.36 8.06 -0.57
C ALA A 262 14.09 8.46 -1.33
N MET A 263 13.69 7.71 -2.34
CA MET A 263 12.43 7.93 -3.07
C MET A 263 11.22 7.86 -2.11
N LEU A 264 11.13 6.81 -1.28
CA LEU A 264 10.05 6.63 -0.30
C LEU A 264 9.90 7.84 0.63
N LEU A 265 11.01 8.36 1.17
CA LEU A 265 10.97 9.41 2.20
C LEU A 265 10.91 10.83 1.63
N THR A 266 11.16 11.03 0.34
CA THR A 266 11.25 12.36 -0.28
C THR A 266 10.20 12.64 -1.37
N LEU A 267 9.62 11.60 -1.97
CA LEU A 267 8.47 11.75 -2.88
C LEU A 267 7.16 11.94 -2.08
N ARG A 268 6.07 12.22 -2.80
CA ARG A 268 4.72 12.37 -2.22
C ARG A 268 4.31 11.12 -1.43
N GLY A 269 3.33 11.27 -0.55
CA GLY A 269 2.66 10.13 0.10
C GLY A 269 2.92 10.08 1.59
N VAL A 270 2.47 9.00 2.23
CA VAL A 270 2.72 8.71 3.64
C VAL A 270 3.67 7.51 3.71
N PRO A 271 4.99 7.72 3.93
CA PRO A 271 5.96 6.63 3.87
C PRO A 271 5.77 5.62 5.01
N VAL A 272 5.58 4.36 4.64
CA VAL A 272 5.53 3.20 5.52
C VAL A 272 6.85 2.43 5.38
N VAL A 273 7.62 2.37 6.47
CA VAL A 273 8.86 1.59 6.54
C VAL A 273 8.52 0.22 7.14
N TYR A 274 8.85 -0.85 6.44
CA TYR A 274 8.63 -2.20 6.93
C TYR A 274 9.71 -2.58 7.93
N TYR A 275 9.32 -3.24 9.02
CA TYR A 275 10.22 -3.48 10.15
C TYR A 275 11.47 -4.24 9.73
N GLY A 276 12.63 -3.80 10.20
CA GLY A 276 13.93 -4.42 9.94
C GLY A 276 14.53 -4.14 8.56
N ASP A 277 13.84 -3.41 7.68
CA ASP A 277 14.48 -2.84 6.48
C ASP A 277 15.66 -1.95 6.90
N GLU A 278 15.51 -1.21 8.00
CA GLU A 278 16.56 -0.38 8.58
C GLU A 278 17.75 -1.18 9.13
N GLN A 279 17.58 -2.49 9.30
CA GLN A 279 18.59 -3.44 9.79
C GLN A 279 19.13 -4.35 8.69
N GLY A 280 18.74 -4.12 7.42
CA GLY A 280 19.22 -4.91 6.30
C GLY A 280 18.60 -6.31 6.21
N LEU A 281 17.48 -6.56 6.90
CA LEU A 281 16.68 -7.75 6.63
C LEU A 281 16.35 -7.76 5.13
N SER A 282 16.60 -8.89 4.48
CA SER A 282 16.50 -8.99 3.02
C SER A 282 15.47 -9.98 2.55
N GLY A 283 15.21 -11.03 3.33
CA GLY A 283 14.34 -12.13 2.97
C GLY A 283 14.75 -12.88 1.70
N ARG A 284 14.03 -13.97 1.44
CA ARG A 284 14.07 -14.75 0.20
C ARG A 284 12.80 -14.59 -0.64
N GLY A 285 11.92 -13.67 -0.26
CA GLY A 285 10.70 -13.30 -0.98
C GLY A 285 9.45 -14.03 -0.52
N GLY A 286 8.29 -13.53 -0.95
CA GLY A 286 6.99 -14.06 -0.55
C GLY A 286 6.72 -13.90 0.95
N ASP A 287 5.64 -14.51 1.39
CA ASP A 287 5.05 -14.26 2.70
C ASP A 287 5.98 -14.59 3.89
N GLN A 288 6.37 -15.85 4.01
CA GLN A 288 7.08 -16.34 5.20
C GLN A 288 8.52 -15.80 5.29
N ASP A 289 9.22 -15.67 4.17
CA ASP A 289 10.60 -15.17 4.19
C ASP A 289 10.68 -13.63 4.26
N ALA A 290 9.54 -12.93 4.23
CA ALA A 290 9.45 -11.50 4.56
C ALA A 290 9.38 -11.24 6.08
N ARG A 291 8.98 -12.24 6.87
CA ARG A 291 8.59 -12.11 8.29
C ARG A 291 9.70 -12.53 9.27
N GLN A 292 10.95 -12.24 8.90
CA GLN A 292 12.14 -12.57 9.69
C GLN A 292 12.10 -11.94 11.10
N ASP A 293 12.69 -12.62 12.08
CA ASP A 293 12.73 -12.15 13.47
C ASP A 293 13.62 -10.90 13.62
N MET A 294 13.14 -9.91 14.39
CA MET A 294 13.99 -8.82 14.89
C MET A 294 14.87 -9.27 16.06
N PHE A 295 14.42 -10.28 16.82
CA PHE A 295 15.21 -10.91 17.87
C PHE A 295 16.14 -11.98 17.28
N ALA A 296 16.98 -12.58 18.12
CA ALA A 296 17.83 -13.68 17.67
C ALA A 296 16.96 -14.87 17.20
N SER A 297 17.03 -15.15 15.90
CA SER A 297 16.20 -16.16 15.24
C SER A 297 16.66 -17.58 15.57
N ARG A 298 15.68 -18.47 15.73
CA ARG A 298 15.90 -19.93 15.82
C ARG A 298 15.65 -20.63 14.49
N VAL A 299 15.18 -19.90 13.48
CA VAL A 299 14.82 -20.43 12.17
C VAL A 299 16.08 -20.54 11.32
N ALA A 300 16.47 -21.78 10.98
CA ALA A 300 17.70 -22.06 10.25
C ALA A 300 17.75 -21.38 8.87
N SER A 301 16.62 -21.30 8.15
CA SER A 301 16.54 -20.61 6.86
C SER A 301 16.84 -19.12 7.01
N TYR A 302 16.27 -18.44 8.01
CA TYR A 302 16.58 -17.03 8.27
C TYR A 302 18.05 -16.83 8.66
N ASN A 303 18.59 -17.70 9.53
CA ASN A 303 19.96 -17.58 10.02
C ASN A 303 21.03 -17.77 8.94
N SER A 304 20.67 -18.43 7.83
CA SER A 304 21.53 -18.59 6.67
C SER A 304 21.67 -17.33 5.82
N GLU A 305 20.83 -16.32 6.06
CA GLU A 305 20.81 -15.07 5.30
C GLU A 305 21.77 -14.03 5.89
N ARG A 306 22.37 -13.24 5.00
CA ARG A 306 23.24 -12.12 5.36
C ARG A 306 22.45 -10.83 5.37
N LEU A 307 22.58 -10.07 6.46
CA LEU A 307 22.01 -8.74 6.58
C LEU A 307 22.67 -7.81 5.56
N LEU A 308 21.87 -7.09 4.79
CA LEU A 308 22.38 -6.15 3.79
C LEU A 308 23.05 -4.95 4.46
N GLY A 309 24.25 -4.60 4.00
CA GLY A 309 25.01 -3.46 4.53
C GLY A 309 25.84 -3.78 5.76
N THR A 310 25.75 -4.99 6.31
CA THR A 310 26.65 -5.48 7.35
C THR A 310 27.09 -6.92 7.10
N GLY A 311 27.98 -7.41 7.97
CA GLY A 311 28.37 -8.81 7.97
C GLY A 311 27.42 -9.74 8.73
N GLY A 312 26.37 -9.20 9.37
CA GLY A 312 25.54 -9.94 10.34
C GLY A 312 24.60 -10.96 9.70
N THR A 313 23.91 -11.70 10.57
CA THR A 313 22.82 -12.62 10.26
C THR A 313 21.69 -12.41 11.28
N THR A 314 20.53 -13.00 11.01
CA THR A 314 19.38 -12.99 11.94
C THR A 314 19.58 -13.87 13.18
N ALA A 315 20.73 -14.57 13.31
CA ALA A 315 21.08 -15.33 14.52
C ALA A 315 21.34 -14.44 15.74
N HIS A 316 21.50 -13.13 15.51
CA HIS A 316 21.60 -12.10 16.53
C HIS A 316 20.45 -11.09 16.37
N SER A 317 20.15 -10.36 17.44
CA SER A 317 19.08 -9.36 17.39
C SER A 317 19.44 -8.17 16.48
N SER A 318 18.44 -7.70 15.74
CA SER A 318 18.52 -6.65 14.73
C SER A 318 18.01 -5.32 15.31
N PHE A 319 18.74 -4.75 16.27
CA PHE A 319 18.43 -3.44 16.86
C PHE A 319 19.62 -2.46 16.81
N ASN A 320 20.42 -2.57 15.75
CA ASN A 320 21.65 -1.80 15.61
C ASN A 320 21.36 -0.39 15.06
N ARG A 321 21.51 0.64 15.90
CA ARG A 321 21.35 2.05 15.51
C ARG A 321 22.52 2.60 14.67
N GLU A 322 23.63 1.89 14.64
CA GLU A 322 24.78 2.22 13.80
C GLU A 322 24.72 1.54 12.42
N HIS A 323 23.68 0.76 12.15
CA HIS A 323 23.45 0.15 10.85
C HIS A 323 23.36 1.23 9.76
N PRO A 324 24.02 1.07 8.59
CA PRO A 324 24.04 2.10 7.55
C PRO A 324 22.64 2.45 7.04
N LEU A 325 21.75 1.46 6.86
CA LEU A 325 20.35 1.70 6.48
C LEU A 325 19.60 2.45 7.58
N TYR A 326 19.80 2.11 8.85
CA TYR A 326 19.20 2.83 9.99
C TYR A 326 19.58 4.30 9.98
N ARG A 327 20.89 4.60 9.89
CA ARG A 327 21.38 5.98 9.88
C ARG A 327 20.85 6.77 8.67
N ALA A 328 20.78 6.15 7.49
CA ALA A 328 20.26 6.78 6.28
C ALA A 328 18.76 7.07 6.37
N ILE A 329 17.95 6.09 6.78
CA ILE A 329 16.49 6.26 6.98
C ILE A 329 16.22 7.29 8.06
N ALA A 330 16.97 7.30 9.16
CA ALA A 330 16.83 8.29 10.22
C ALA A 330 17.15 9.71 9.75
N ALA A 331 18.21 9.89 8.93
CA ALA A 331 18.56 11.18 8.33
C ALA A 331 17.47 11.67 7.35
N LEU A 332 16.98 10.81 6.47
CA LEU A 332 15.89 11.11 5.54
C LEU A 332 14.57 11.44 6.27
N ALA A 333 14.24 10.71 7.34
CA ALA A 333 13.09 11.01 8.18
C ALA A 333 13.23 12.35 8.91
N ALA A 334 14.44 12.68 9.37
CA ALA A 334 14.72 13.99 9.96
C ALA A 334 14.58 15.12 8.94
N LEU A 335 15.07 14.92 7.70
CA LEU A 335 14.89 15.85 6.59
C LEU A 335 13.41 16.08 6.30
N ARG A 336 12.62 15.00 6.14
CA ARG A 336 11.17 15.06 5.92
C ARG A 336 10.42 15.81 7.02
N ARG A 337 10.87 15.71 8.29
CA ARG A 337 10.27 16.47 9.39
C ARG A 337 10.62 17.96 9.37
N ARG A 338 11.85 18.32 8.97
CA ARG A 338 12.32 19.71 8.91
C ARG A 338 11.70 20.45 7.73
N GLU A 339 11.54 19.78 6.60
CA GLU A 339 11.10 20.39 5.34
C GLU A 339 9.61 20.14 5.08
N SER A 340 8.77 21.16 5.29
CA SER A 340 7.31 21.16 5.05
C SER A 340 6.94 20.69 3.65
N ALA A 341 7.68 21.14 2.63
CA ALA A 341 7.48 20.75 1.23
C ALA A 341 7.50 19.22 1.04
N LEU A 342 8.31 18.47 1.80
CA LEU A 342 8.35 17.01 1.68
C LEU A 342 7.06 16.34 2.21
N ARG A 343 6.35 16.98 3.14
CA ARG A 343 5.11 16.44 3.74
C ARG A 343 3.84 16.98 3.08
N ARG A 344 3.83 18.26 2.73
CA ARG A 344 2.63 18.99 2.26
C ARG A 344 2.73 19.49 0.84
N GLY A 345 3.95 19.59 0.31
CA GLY A 345 4.22 20.20 -0.96
C GLY A 345 3.62 19.44 -2.14
N ALA A 346 3.13 20.18 -3.13
CA ALA A 346 2.78 19.63 -4.43
C ALA A 346 4.03 19.01 -5.07
N GLN A 347 3.86 17.88 -5.77
CA GLN A 347 4.94 17.26 -6.50
C GLN A 347 4.78 17.58 -7.98
N GLN A 348 5.86 18.04 -8.60
CA GLN A 348 5.93 18.28 -10.04
C GLN A 348 7.11 17.52 -10.61
N VAL A 349 6.88 16.68 -11.62
CA VAL A 349 7.96 16.02 -12.35
C VAL A 349 8.68 17.06 -13.21
N ARG A 350 10.01 17.07 -13.15
CA ARG A 350 10.90 18.01 -13.86
C ARG A 350 11.70 17.34 -14.96
N ALA A 351 12.05 16.07 -14.79
CA ALA A 351 12.74 15.27 -15.79
C ALA A 351 12.55 13.77 -15.53
N ASP A 352 12.56 13.00 -16.62
CA ASP A 352 12.63 11.54 -16.64
C ASP A 352 13.51 11.07 -17.82
N ALA A 353 13.62 9.76 -17.99
CA ALA A 353 14.36 9.12 -19.05
C ALA A 353 13.73 7.77 -19.41
N ALA A 354 13.71 7.43 -20.71
CA ALA A 354 13.18 6.16 -21.25
C ALA A 354 14.00 4.90 -20.87
N ALA A 355 15.08 5.06 -20.13
CA ALA A 355 16.00 4.02 -19.66
C ALA A 355 16.49 4.38 -18.25
N PRO A 356 17.15 3.46 -17.50
CA PRO A 356 17.69 3.78 -16.19
C PRO A 356 18.56 5.04 -16.25
N GLY A 357 18.32 5.99 -15.36
CA GLY A 357 18.89 7.33 -15.47
C GLY A 357 18.22 8.36 -14.56
N LEU A 358 18.11 9.59 -15.05
CA LEU A 358 17.59 10.73 -14.29
C LEU A 358 16.10 10.58 -14.00
N PHE A 359 15.72 10.79 -12.75
CA PHE A 359 14.36 11.20 -12.38
C PHE A 359 14.48 12.46 -11.52
N ALA A 360 13.82 13.55 -11.87
CA ALA A 360 13.84 14.77 -11.08
C ALA A 360 12.43 15.27 -10.79
N VAL A 361 12.20 15.71 -9.56
CA VAL A 361 10.94 16.31 -9.13
C VAL A 361 11.19 17.58 -8.32
N SER A 362 10.22 18.48 -8.35
CA SER A 362 10.11 19.57 -7.39
C SER A 362 9.02 19.27 -6.37
N ARG A 363 9.34 19.51 -5.10
CA ARG A 363 8.36 19.60 -4.01
C ARG A 363 8.14 21.07 -3.69
N LEU A 364 6.94 21.57 -4.00
CA LEU A 364 6.58 22.99 -3.91
C LEU A 364 5.77 23.21 -2.63
N ASP A 365 6.32 23.97 -1.67
CA ASP A 365 5.64 24.26 -0.41
C ASP A 365 4.39 25.13 -0.62
N PRO A 366 3.19 24.74 -0.15
CA PRO A 366 2.00 25.60 -0.22
C PRO A 366 2.11 26.87 0.64
N GLU A 367 2.92 26.86 1.71
CA GLU A 367 2.98 27.94 2.71
C GLU A 367 4.19 28.88 2.49
N GLY A 368 5.12 28.52 1.60
CA GLY A 368 6.33 29.31 1.33
C GLY A 368 6.74 29.25 -0.14
N ALA A 369 7.34 30.31 -0.65
CA ALA A 369 7.92 30.36 -2.00
C ALA A 369 9.20 29.50 -2.13
N ARG A 370 9.24 28.32 -1.49
CA ARG A 370 10.41 27.44 -1.40
C ARG A 370 10.13 26.15 -2.15
N GLU A 371 10.84 25.99 -3.26
CA GLU A 371 10.97 24.77 -4.04
C GLU A 371 12.09 23.90 -3.47
N LEU A 372 11.83 22.60 -3.30
CA LEU A 372 12.87 21.59 -3.13
C LEU A 372 12.99 20.79 -4.43
N LEU A 373 14.11 20.94 -5.13
CA LEU A 373 14.45 20.09 -6.26
C LEU A 373 15.11 18.81 -5.75
N ILE A 374 14.65 17.67 -6.23
CA ILE A 374 15.16 16.36 -5.88
C ILE A 374 15.47 15.61 -7.16
N ALA A 375 16.70 15.14 -7.31
CA ALA A 375 17.13 14.39 -8.48
C ALA A 375 17.72 13.05 -8.06
N PHE A 376 17.29 11.99 -8.74
CA PHE A 376 17.68 10.61 -8.53
C PHE A 376 18.34 10.07 -9.79
N ASN A 377 19.34 9.21 -9.62
CA ASN A 377 19.97 8.48 -10.71
C ASN A 377 19.80 6.98 -10.50
N THR A 378 18.96 6.33 -11.30
CA THR A 378 18.72 4.88 -11.22
C THR A 378 19.72 4.03 -12.02
N SER A 379 20.62 4.69 -12.75
CA SER A 379 21.66 4.05 -13.56
C SER A 379 22.95 3.78 -12.77
N THR A 380 23.83 2.96 -13.35
CA THR A 380 25.17 2.68 -12.82
C THR A 380 26.25 3.60 -13.38
N THR A 381 25.87 4.64 -14.12
CA THR A 381 26.77 5.67 -14.66
C THR A 381 26.38 7.05 -14.12
N PRO A 382 27.32 8.02 -14.02
CA PRO A 382 26.96 9.37 -13.59
C PRO A 382 25.98 10.01 -14.57
N VAL A 383 25.05 10.81 -14.04
CA VAL A 383 24.09 11.59 -14.82
C VAL A 383 24.41 13.07 -14.64
N SER A 384 24.44 13.82 -15.75
CA SER A 384 24.57 15.28 -15.75
C SER A 384 23.59 15.85 -16.78
N ALA A 385 22.68 16.72 -16.34
CA ALA A 385 21.64 17.27 -17.21
C ALA A 385 21.14 18.64 -16.71
N GLN A 386 20.49 19.38 -17.60
CA GLN A 386 19.67 20.52 -17.23
C GLN A 386 18.24 20.06 -16.94
N VAL A 387 17.65 20.54 -15.86
CA VAL A 387 16.25 20.30 -15.51
C VAL A 387 15.50 21.62 -15.34
N SER A 388 14.18 21.57 -15.55
CA SER A 388 13.32 22.71 -15.28
C SER A 388 13.14 22.92 -13.77
N VAL A 389 13.06 24.18 -13.33
CA VAL A 389 12.76 24.61 -11.96
C VAL A 389 11.83 25.82 -12.00
N GLU A 390 11.36 26.31 -10.85
CA GLU A 390 10.61 27.58 -10.83
C GLU A 390 11.51 28.74 -11.29
N ALA A 391 10.97 29.64 -12.12
CA ALA A 391 11.73 30.78 -12.63
C ALA A 391 12.28 31.70 -11.52
N ALA A 392 11.61 31.72 -10.37
CA ALA A 392 12.01 32.48 -9.19
C ALA A 392 13.11 31.80 -8.35
N SER A 393 13.36 30.50 -8.56
CA SER A 393 14.38 29.73 -7.84
C SER A 393 15.78 30.03 -8.37
N GLY A 394 16.36 31.16 -7.95
CA GLY A 394 17.67 31.61 -8.45
C GLY A 394 18.89 31.08 -7.66
N ARG A 395 18.72 30.77 -6.37
CA ARG A 395 19.79 30.28 -5.48
C ARG A 395 19.36 28.99 -4.84
N PHE A 396 20.31 28.06 -4.68
CA PHE A 396 20.06 26.77 -4.06
C PHE A 396 21.07 26.47 -2.96
N ALA A 397 20.61 25.73 -1.94
CA ALA A 397 21.43 25.18 -0.88
C ALA A 397 21.34 23.65 -0.93
N SER A 398 22.47 22.99 -0.70
CA SER A 398 22.54 21.53 -0.57
C SER A 398 21.90 21.08 0.75
N LEU A 399 20.87 20.24 0.68
CA LEU A 399 20.34 19.51 1.83
C LEU A 399 20.89 18.07 1.87
N VAL A 400 21.02 17.43 0.70
CA VAL A 400 21.65 16.13 0.51
C VAL A 400 22.48 16.16 -0.76
N GLY A 401 23.70 15.62 -0.69
CA GLY A 401 24.64 15.62 -1.81
C GLY A 401 25.20 17.02 -2.13
N ALA A 402 25.76 17.17 -3.33
CA ALA A 402 26.31 18.43 -3.81
C ALA A 402 25.34 19.08 -4.82
N CYS A 403 24.81 20.24 -4.45
CA CYS A 403 23.98 21.08 -5.29
C CYS A 403 24.80 22.28 -5.80
N GLU A 404 24.56 22.67 -7.05
CA GLU A 404 25.03 23.95 -7.57
C GLU A 404 24.40 25.11 -6.76
N PRO A 405 25.17 26.16 -6.42
CA PRO A 405 24.68 27.24 -5.56
C PRO A 405 23.65 28.15 -6.26
N ALA A 406 23.51 28.07 -7.58
CA ALA A 406 22.66 28.93 -8.38
C ALA A 406 22.03 28.18 -9.56
N ALA A 407 20.87 28.66 -10.01
CA ALA A 407 20.27 28.23 -11.27
C ALA A 407 21.17 28.60 -12.47
N SER A 408 21.15 27.76 -13.51
CA SER A 408 21.87 28.03 -14.77
C SER A 408 21.27 29.22 -15.54
N ALA A 409 19.95 29.36 -15.46
CA ALA A 409 19.17 30.50 -15.94
C ALA A 409 17.81 30.50 -15.21
N PRO A 410 16.99 31.56 -15.27
CA PRO A 410 15.62 31.51 -14.75
C PRO A 410 14.86 30.31 -15.32
N GLY A 411 14.44 29.40 -14.43
CA GLY A 411 13.70 28.19 -14.77
C GLY A 411 14.56 26.99 -15.21
N SER A 412 15.88 27.08 -15.15
CA SER A 412 16.81 26.01 -15.53
C SER A 412 17.89 25.81 -14.47
N TYR A 413 18.09 24.57 -14.04
CA TYR A 413 19.07 24.20 -13.03
C TYR A 413 19.85 22.96 -13.48
N HIS A 414 21.18 22.97 -13.28
CA HIS A 414 22.05 21.86 -13.64
C HIS A 414 22.13 20.87 -12.49
N VAL A 415 21.88 19.59 -12.79
CA VAL A 415 22.04 18.49 -11.83
C VAL A 415 23.19 17.59 -12.27
N SER A 416 23.99 17.16 -11.29
CA SER A 416 25.02 16.14 -11.43
C SER A 416 24.84 15.11 -10.32
N VAL A 417 24.48 13.88 -10.68
CA VAL A 417 24.11 12.83 -9.72
C VAL A 417 24.96 11.58 -9.96
N PRO A 418 25.72 11.11 -8.95
CA PRO A 418 26.49 9.87 -9.06
C PRO A 418 25.63 8.63 -9.36
N PRO A 419 26.24 7.51 -9.80
CA PRO A 419 25.55 6.24 -9.98
C PRO A 419 24.77 5.79 -8.74
N LEU A 420 23.50 5.43 -8.93
CA LEU A 420 22.62 4.90 -7.87
C LEU A 420 22.52 5.82 -6.64
N ASP A 421 22.47 7.13 -6.89
CA ASP A 421 22.51 8.17 -5.86
C ASP A 421 21.42 9.22 -6.08
N TYR A 422 21.31 10.18 -5.17
CA TYR A 422 20.34 11.27 -5.22
C TYR A 422 20.87 12.54 -4.56
N ILE A 423 20.33 13.69 -4.98
CA ILE A 423 20.58 15.00 -4.38
C ILE A 423 19.26 15.66 -3.99
N VAL A 424 19.30 16.49 -2.95
CA VAL A 424 18.17 17.34 -2.51
C VAL A 424 18.66 18.77 -2.39
N CYS A 425 18.14 19.64 -3.25
CA CYS A 425 18.52 21.04 -3.35
C CYS A 425 17.34 21.92 -2.95
N ALA A 426 17.54 22.79 -1.96
CA ALA A 426 16.52 23.73 -1.54
C ALA A 426 16.75 25.10 -2.19
N SER A 427 15.75 25.61 -2.90
CA SER A 427 15.77 27.01 -3.32
C SER A 427 15.79 27.92 -2.08
N GLY A 428 16.54 29.01 -2.16
CA GLY A 428 16.42 30.13 -1.21
C GLY A 428 15.17 30.95 -1.52
N THR A 429 14.60 31.61 -0.51
CA THR A 429 13.58 32.63 -0.74
C THR A 429 14.24 33.79 -1.49
N GLY A 430 14.07 33.81 -2.81
CA GLY A 430 14.52 34.89 -3.67
C GLY A 430 13.58 36.08 -3.58
N ARG A 431 13.71 36.88 -2.52
CA ARG A 431 13.55 38.35 -2.50
C ARG A 431 13.86 38.90 -1.11
#